data_AF-A0A7S4P6M2-F1
#
_entry.id   AF-A0A7S4P6M2-F1
#
_cell.length_a   1.000
_cell.length_b   1.000
_cell.length_c   1.000
_cell.angle_alpha   90.00
_cell.angle_beta   90.00
_cell.angle_gamma   90.00
#
_symmetry.space_group_name_H-M   'P 1'
#
loop_
_entity.id
_entity.type
_entity.pdbx_description
1 polymer ?
#
loop_
_entity_poly.entity_id
_entity_poly.type
_entity_poly.pdbx_seq_one_letter_code
_entity_poly.pdbx_strand_id
1 'polypeptide(L)'
;ENELKNGSKVTKDEEISLQILNLLPKLVNQTVGDSLSDILLVETALFYLGWTIKNWDSLYTNKPFSLSALRIPDRTIFKVSPERETILISPEGFQTDLER
;
A
#
# COMPACT_ATOMS: atom_id res chain seq x y z
N GLU A 1 16.86 -2.41 35.68
CA GLU A 1 16.75 -1.08 35.05
C GLU A 1 15.38 -1.02 34.38
N ASN A 2 14.27 -1.01 35.14
CA ASN A 2 13.73 0.10 35.93
C ASN A 2 13.62 1.39 35.13
N GLU A 3 12.49 1.60 34.44
CA GLU A 3 11.69 2.84 34.45
C GLU A 3 10.50 2.77 33.46
N LEU A 4 9.51 1.92 33.75
CA LEU A 4 8.15 2.06 33.20
C LEU A 4 7.12 1.70 34.28
N LYS A 5 7.22 2.38 35.42
CA LYS A 5 6.13 2.45 36.41
C LYS A 5 5.79 3.92 36.63
N ASN A 6 5.21 4.54 35.60
CA ASN A 6 4.42 5.74 35.80
C ASN A 6 2.97 5.36 35.48
N GLY A 7 2.21 5.07 36.54
CA GLY A 7 0.86 4.52 36.47
C GLY A 7 -0.16 5.56 36.06
N SER A 8 -0.11 6.02 34.81
CA SER A 8 -1.29 6.54 34.15
C SER A 8 -2.24 5.34 33.96
N LYS A 9 -3.46 5.42 34.51
CA LYS A 9 -4.49 4.41 34.26
C LYS A 9 -4.71 4.32 32.75
N VAL A 10 -4.26 3.24 32.11
CA VAL A 10 -4.55 2.97 30.71
C VAL A 10 -6.07 3.00 30.56
N THR A 11 -6.54 3.88 29.69
CA THR A 11 -7.96 3.98 29.38
C THR A 11 -8.40 2.71 28.67
N LYS A 12 -9.69 2.37 28.79
CA LYS A 12 -10.24 1.19 28.11
C LYS A 12 -10.02 1.24 26.59
N ASP A 13 -10.04 2.44 26.03
CA ASP A 13 -9.85 2.69 24.60
C ASP A 13 -8.39 2.46 24.18
N GLU A 14 -7.41 2.84 25.01
CA GLU A 14 -5.99 2.52 24.79
C GLU A 14 -5.74 1.01 24.86
N GLU A 15 -6.36 0.30 25.80
CA GLU A 15 -6.24 -1.16 25.91
C GLU A 15 -6.80 -1.87 24.66
N ILE A 16 -7.98 -1.45 24.19
CA ILE A 16 -8.58 -1.98 22.95
C ILE A 16 -7.67 -1.68 21.75
N SER A 17 -7.12 -0.46 21.68
CA SER A 17 -6.23 -0.06 20.58
C SER A 17 -4.95 -0.90 20.54
N LEU A 18 -4.35 -1.18 21.70
CA LEU A 18 -3.19 -2.07 21.82
C LEU A 18 -3.52 -3.51 21.41
N GLN A 19 -4.70 -4.01 21.78
CA GLN A 19 -5.16 -5.33 21.36
C GLN A 19 -5.32 -5.41 19.85
N ILE A 20 -5.98 -4.43 19.23
CA ILE A 20 -6.14 -4.36 17.77
C ILE A 20 -4.76 -4.32 17.11
N LEU A 21 -3.85 -3.46 17.57
CA LEU A 21 -2.51 -3.34 17.02
C LEU A 21 -1.70 -4.64 17.11
N ASN A 22 -1.88 -5.42 18.18
CA ASN A 22 -1.23 -6.73 18.35
C ASN A 22 -1.85 -7.84 17.49
N LEU A 23 -3.14 -7.71 17.13
CA LEU A 23 -3.88 -8.70 16.35
C LEU A 23 -3.77 -8.47 14.84
N LEU A 24 -3.67 -7.22 14.36
CA LEU A 24 -3.58 -6.91 12.93
C LEU A 24 -2.41 -7.61 12.22
N PRO A 25 -1.17 -7.67 12.77
CA PRO A 25 -0.09 -8.41 12.14
C PRO A 25 -0.30 -9.93 12.09
N LYS A 26 -1.19 -10.48 12.92
CA LYS A 26 -1.56 -11.90 12.91
C LYS A 26 -2.67 -12.20 11.90
N LEU A 27 -3.44 -11.17 11.54
CA LEU A 27 -4.46 -11.25 10.50
C LEU A 27 -3.83 -11.22 9.12
N VAL A 28 -2.84 -10.34 8.90
CA VAL A 28 -2.16 -10.15 7.62
C VAL A 28 -1.08 -11.21 7.42
N ASN A 29 -0.99 -11.77 6.21
CA ASN A 29 0.12 -12.64 5.86
C ASN A 29 1.44 -11.85 5.79
N GLN A 30 2.37 -12.14 6.70
CA GLN A 30 3.66 -11.42 6.80
C GLN A 30 4.72 -11.89 5.78
N THR A 31 4.44 -12.94 5.01
CA THR A 31 5.44 -13.55 4.10
C THR A 31 5.25 -13.10 2.66
N VAL A 32 4.02 -13.16 2.17
CA VAL A 32 3.63 -12.80 0.80
C VAL A 32 2.22 -12.19 0.82
N GLY A 33 1.87 -11.47 -0.25
CA GLY A 33 0.50 -10.97 -0.44
C GLY A 33 -0.52 -12.12 -0.45
N ASP A 34 -1.60 -11.96 0.32
CA ASP A 34 -2.67 -12.93 0.44
C ASP A 34 -4.02 -12.20 0.43
N SER A 35 -4.72 -12.33 -0.69
CA SER A 35 -5.99 -11.65 -0.93
C SER A 35 -7.08 -11.96 0.09
N LEU A 36 -7.05 -13.15 0.73
CA LEU A 36 -8.02 -13.48 1.78
C LEU A 36 -7.69 -12.75 3.07
N SER A 37 -6.41 -12.66 3.44
CA SER A 37 -5.99 -11.85 4.58
C SER A 37 -6.22 -10.35 4.33
N ASP A 38 -6.01 -9.89 3.09
CA ASP A 38 -6.16 -8.49 2.68
C ASP A 38 -7.62 -8.05 2.76
N ILE A 39 -8.57 -8.84 2.26
CA ILE A 39 -10.00 -8.48 2.32
C ILE A 39 -10.51 -8.44 3.77
N LEU A 40 -10.02 -9.34 4.65
CA LEU A 40 -10.36 -9.32 6.07
C LEU A 40 -9.76 -8.11 6.79
N LEU A 41 -8.55 -7.70 6.43
CA LEU A 41 -7.94 -6.48 6.93
C LEU A 41 -8.76 -5.24 6.53
N VAL A 42 -9.14 -5.14 5.25
CA VAL A 42 -9.96 -4.03 4.72
C VAL A 42 -11.29 -3.97 5.46
N GLU A 43 -12.01 -5.09 5.58
CA GLU A 43 -13.29 -5.13 6.28
C GLU A 43 -13.16 -4.72 7.75
N THR A 44 -12.11 -5.20 8.43
CA THR A 44 -11.83 -4.83 9.83
C THR A 44 -11.57 -3.33 9.97
N ALA A 45 -10.81 -2.73 9.05
CA ALA A 45 -10.52 -1.31 9.06
C ALA A 45 -11.77 -0.46 8.80
N LEU A 46 -12.59 -0.83 7.81
CA LEU A 46 -13.85 -0.15 7.51
C LEU A 46 -14.83 -0.24 8.68
N PHE A 47 -14.95 -1.41 9.30
CA PHE A 47 -15.78 -1.63 10.48
C PHE A 47 -15.33 -0.75 11.65
N TYR A 48 -14.02 -0.72 11.95
CA TYR A 48 -13.47 0.09 13.03
C TYR A 48 -13.68 1.60 12.81
N LEU A 49 -13.53 2.07 11.57
CA LEU A 49 -13.74 3.47 11.19
C LEU A 49 -15.22 3.84 11.06
N GLY A 50 -16.13 2.87 11.08
CA GLY A 50 -17.55 3.08 10.76
C GLY A 50 -17.76 3.56 9.32
N TRP A 51 -16.88 3.17 8.40
CA TRP A 51 -16.88 3.63 7.01
C TRP A 51 -17.61 2.65 6.10
N THR A 52 -18.38 3.20 5.17
CA THR A 52 -18.84 2.46 3.99
C THR A 52 -17.75 2.45 2.91
N ILE A 53 -17.88 1.55 1.94
CA ILE A 53 -17.02 1.53 0.74
C ILE A 53 -17.03 2.91 0.04
N LYS A 54 -18.16 3.62 0.03
CA LYS A 54 -18.25 4.97 -0.55
C LYS A 54 -17.43 6.00 0.23
N ASN A 55 -17.36 5.88 1.56
CA ASN A 55 -16.51 6.76 2.37
C ASN A 55 -15.04 6.52 2.04
N TRP A 56 -14.64 5.26 1.90
CA TRP A 56 -13.28 4.91 1.51
C TRP A 56 -12.92 5.39 0.10
N ASP A 57 -13.79 5.18 -0.89
CA ASP A 57 -13.59 5.65 -2.28
C ASP A 57 -13.52 7.19 -2.36
N SER A 58 -14.18 7.89 -1.45
CA SER A 58 -14.18 9.37 -1.42
C SER A 58 -12.88 10.00 -0.90
N LEU A 59 -11.92 9.21 -0.40
CA LEU A 59 -10.66 9.74 0.16
C LEU A 59 -9.84 10.54 -0.85
N TYR A 60 -9.86 10.13 -2.11
CA TYR A 60 -9.18 10.84 -3.18
C TYR A 60 -9.81 10.48 -4.53
N THR A 61 -9.75 11.42 -5.47
CA THR A 61 -10.21 11.18 -6.83
C THR A 61 -9.04 10.70 -7.68
N ASN A 62 -9.15 9.48 -8.20
CA ASN A 62 -8.19 8.96 -9.17
C ASN A 62 -8.12 9.85 -10.41
N LYS A 63 -6.90 10.16 -10.87
CA LYS A 63 -6.73 10.76 -12.20
C LYS A 63 -7.09 9.72 -13.27
N PRO A 64 -7.66 10.15 -14.41
CA PRO A 64 -7.82 9.25 -15.54
C PRO A 64 -6.47 8.65 -15.92
N PHE A 65 -6.39 7.32 -16.00
CA PHE A 65 -5.19 6.61 -16.43
C PHE A 65 -5.58 5.47 -17.37
N SER A 66 -4.61 5.03 -18.18
CA SER A 66 -4.73 3.85 -19.02
C SER A 66 -3.48 3.00 -18.84
N LEU A 67 -3.66 1.70 -18.67
CA LEU A 67 -2.57 0.72 -18.66
C LEU A 67 -2.74 -0.19 -19.86
N SER A 68 -1.80 -0.13 -20.80
CA SER A 68 -1.85 -0.88 -22.05
C SER A 68 -0.61 -1.76 -22.20
N ALA A 69 -0.82 -3.02 -22.60
CA ALA A 69 0.26 -3.96 -22.86
C ALA A 69 0.56 -4.03 -24.36
N LEU A 70 1.73 -3.53 -24.78
CA LEU A 70 2.19 -3.58 -26.17
C LEU A 70 2.96 -4.87 -26.45
N ARG A 71 2.70 -5.50 -27.59
CA ARG A 71 3.51 -6.63 -28.09
C ARG A 71 4.67 -6.07 -28.92
N ILE A 72 5.88 -6.44 -28.53
CA ILE A 72 7.12 -5.99 -29.17
C ILE A 72 7.97 -7.24 -29.45
N PRO A 73 8.64 -7.34 -30.62
CA PRO A 73 9.46 -8.50 -30.96
C PRO A 73 10.57 -8.80 -29.95
N ASP A 74 11.23 -7.77 -29.43
CA ASP A 74 12.26 -7.87 -28.40
C ASP A 74 12.01 -6.83 -27.30
N ARG A 75 11.79 -7.31 -26.07
CA ARG A 75 11.56 -6.45 -24.90
C ARG A 75 12.86 -6.03 -24.22
N THR A 76 13.97 -6.72 -24.48
CA THR A 76 15.25 -6.49 -23.81
C THR A 76 15.92 -5.18 -24.23
N ILE A 77 15.45 -4.58 -25.33
CA ILE A 77 15.86 -3.26 -25.79
C ILE A 77 15.42 -2.14 -24.83
N PHE A 78 14.35 -2.36 -24.06
CA PHE A 78 13.88 -1.40 -23.07
C PHE A 78 14.60 -1.63 -21.76
N LYS A 79 15.43 -0.66 -21.38
CA LYS A 79 16.16 -0.68 -20.11
C LYS A 79 15.81 0.57 -19.32
N VAL A 80 15.35 0.37 -18.09
CA VAL A 80 15.06 1.44 -17.15
C VAL A 80 16.27 1.75 -16.29
N SER A 81 16.26 2.90 -15.61
CA SER A 81 17.28 3.24 -14.65
C SER A 81 17.28 2.29 -13.45
N PRO A 82 18.46 1.81 -12.99
CA PRO A 82 18.56 0.98 -11.78
C PRO A 82 17.98 1.64 -10.53
N GLU A 83 17.96 2.98 -10.48
CA GLU A 83 17.45 3.72 -9.34
C GLU A 83 15.95 4.03 -9.44
N ARG A 84 15.42 4.13 -10.67
CA ARG A 84 14.05 4.56 -10.95
C ARG A 84 13.50 3.89 -12.20
N GLU A 85 12.56 2.98 -12.01
CA GLU A 85 11.85 2.32 -13.13
C GLU A 85 10.99 3.28 -13.97
N THR A 86 10.82 4.53 -13.52
CA THR A 86 10.10 5.59 -14.23
C THR A 86 10.92 6.28 -15.32
N ILE A 87 12.21 5.97 -15.44
CA ILE A 87 13.13 6.60 -16.40
C ILE A 87 13.69 5.52 -17.32
N LEU A 88 13.51 5.69 -18.62
CA LEU A 88 14.08 4.83 -19.64
C LEU A 88 15.49 5.29 -20.02
N ILE A 89 16.46 4.38 -19.98
CA ILE A 89 17.85 4.59 -20.41
C ILE A 89 18.04 4.13 -21.87
N SER A 90 17.33 3.09 -22.29
CA SER A 90 17.41 2.54 -23.64
C SER A 90 16.00 2.19 -24.15
N PRO A 91 15.65 2.50 -25.40
CA PRO A 91 16.48 3.16 -26.43
C PRO A 91 16.81 4.63 -26.14
N GLU A 92 17.99 5.09 -26.61
CA GLU A 92 18.41 6.49 -26.44
C GLU A 92 17.41 7.44 -27.12
N GLY A 93 17.10 8.57 -26.48
CA GLY A 93 16.14 9.56 -26.97
C GLY A 93 14.67 9.23 -26.71
N PHE A 94 14.31 7.97 -26.46
CA PHE A 94 12.91 7.57 -26.25
C PHE A 94 12.29 8.16 -24.98
N GLN A 95 13.07 8.31 -23.90
CA GLN A 95 12.61 9.02 -22.69
C GLN A 95 12.23 10.47 -22.98
N THR A 96 13.03 11.18 -23.78
CA THR A 96 12.74 12.56 -24.19
C THR A 96 11.43 12.66 -24.96
N ASP A 97 11.13 11.68 -25.81
CA ASP A 97 9.88 11.63 -26.55
C ASP A 97 8.66 11.37 -25.63
N LEU A 98 8.83 10.63 -24.52
CA LEU A 98 7.77 10.41 -23.53
C LEU A 98 7.48 11.64 -22.66
N GLU A 99 8.48 12.48 -22.44
CA GLU A 99 8.39 13.67 -21.58
C GLU A 99 7.96 14.94 -22.33
N ARG A 100 7.84 14.86 -23.65
CA ARG A 100 7.39 15.94 -24.53
C ARG A 100 5.89 16.19 -24.42
#